data_AF-F3GMT2-F1
#
_entry.id   AF-F3GMT2-F1
#
_cell.length_a   1.000
_cell.length_b   1.000
_cell.length_c   1.000
_cell.angle_alpha   90.00
_cell.angle_beta   90.00
_cell.angle_gamma   90.00
#
_symmetry.space_group_name_H-M   'P 1'
#
loop_
_entity.id
_entity.type
_entity.pdbx_description
1 polymer ?
#
loop_
_entity_poly.entity_id
_entity_poly.type
_entity_poly.pdbx_seq_one_letter_code
_entity_poly.pdbx_strand_id
1 'polypeptide(L)' 'MTTRKYFGTDGIRGRVGQFPITPEFMLKLGWAAGMAFRKMGACRILVGKDTRISGYMFESALEAGLSAAG' A
#
# COMPACT_ATOMS: atom_id res chain seq x y z
N MET A 1 -2.33 -14.24 -20.24
CA MET A 1 -2.84 -13.70 -18.96
C MET A 1 -1.71 -12.93 -18.30
N THR A 2 -1.89 -11.64 -18.00
CA THR A 2 -0.90 -10.85 -17.28
C THR A 2 -0.77 -11.40 -15.86
N THR A 3 0.33 -12.10 -15.58
CA THR A 3 0.65 -12.61 -14.24
C THR A 3 0.75 -11.42 -13.29
N ARG A 4 -0.14 -11.36 -12.29
CA ARG A 4 -0.08 -10.33 -11.25
C ARG A 4 1.26 -10.49 -10.51
N LYS A 5 2.13 -9.48 -10.63
CA LYS A 5 3.51 -9.56 -10.12
C LYS A 5 3.59 -9.53 -8.58
N TYR A 6 2.70 -8.77 -7.93
CA TYR A 6 2.74 -8.54 -6.47
C TYR A 6 1.46 -8.97 -5.74
N PHE A 7 0.31 -8.98 -6.41
CA PHE A 7 -0.99 -9.31 -5.80
C PHE A 7 -1.34 -10.78 -6.03
N GLY A 8 -1.27 -11.58 -4.95
CA GLY A 8 -1.79 -12.94 -4.92
C GLY A 8 -3.30 -12.98 -4.64
N THR A 9 -3.79 -14.10 -4.10
CA THR A 9 -5.21 -14.27 -3.73
C THR A 9 -5.64 -13.29 -2.63
N ASP A 10 -4.82 -13.15 -1.58
CA ASP A 10 -5.13 -12.31 -0.41
C ASP A 10 -4.30 -11.00 -0.40
N GLY A 11 -3.96 -10.47 -1.58
CA GLY A 11 -3.15 -9.26 -1.69
C GLY A 11 -1.64 -9.50 -1.67
N ILE A 12 -0.89 -8.53 -1.13
CA ILE A 12 0.59 -8.54 -1.09
C ILE A 12 1.06 -9.13 0.24
N ARG A 13 1.81 -10.22 0.20
CA ARG A 13 2.26 -10.95 1.39
C ARG A 13 3.76 -11.24 1.32
N GLY A 14 4.38 -11.41 2.48
CA GLY A 14 5.80 -11.69 2.62
C GLY A 14 6.30 -11.40 4.03
N ARG A 15 7.62 -11.48 4.20
CA ARG A 15 8.27 -11.21 5.48
C ARG A 15 8.67 -9.75 5.58
N VAL A 16 8.39 -9.12 6.72
CA VAL A 16 8.80 -7.73 7.00
C VAL A 16 10.30 -7.55 6.78
N GLY A 17 10.65 -6.50 6.04
CA GLY A 17 12.03 -6.17 5.67
C GLY A 17 12.53 -6.90 4.42
N GLN A 18 11.75 -7.84 3.87
CA GLN A 18 12.03 -8.48 2.59
C GLN A 18 11.06 -7.95 1.54
N PHE A 19 11.57 -7.62 0.36
CA PHE A 19 10.73 -7.18 -0.74
C PHE A 19 9.66 -8.24 -1.08
N PRO A 20 8.37 -7.86 -1.26
CA PRO A 20 7.83 -6.48 -1.31
C PRO A 20 7.31 -5.92 0.03
N ILE A 21 7.51 -6.58 1.18
CA ILE A 21 7.03 -6.12 2.49
C ILE A 21 8.07 -5.22 3.16
N THR A 22 8.31 -4.05 2.53
CA THR A 22 9.19 -2.99 3.05
C THR A 22 8.48 -1.63 3.08
N PRO A 23 8.89 -0.69 3.95
CA PRO A 23 8.26 0.63 4.03
C PRO A 23 8.32 1.41 2.73
N GLU A 24 9.43 1.32 2.00
CA GLU A 24 9.64 2.01 0.72
C GLU A 24 8.69 1.49 -0.35
N PHE A 25 8.42 0.17 -0.33
CA PHE A 25 7.43 -0.41 -1.22
C PHE A 25 6.01 0.04 -0.86
N MET A 26 5.65 0.05 0.43
CA MET A 26 4.33 0.50 0.88
C MET A 26 4.08 1.99 0.59
N LEU A 27 5.11 2.83 0.72
CA LEU A 27 5.06 4.23 0.33
C LEU A 27 4.74 4.38 -1.17
N LYS A 28 5.48 3.67 -2.02
CA LYS A 28 5.27 3.68 -3.48
C LYS A 28 3.91 3.09 -3.86
N LEU A 29 3.46 2.06 -3.14
CA LEU A 29 2.15 1.45 -3.31
C LEU A 29 1.04 2.45 -2.98
N GLY A 30 1.14 3.15 -1.85
CA GLY A 30 0.19 4.19 -1.45
C GLY A 30 0.11 5.30 -2.51
N TRP A 31 1.25 5.80 -2.96
CA TRP A 31 1.28 6.81 -4.02
C TRP A 31 0.65 6.32 -5.33
N ALA A 32 1.00 5.10 -5.76
CA ALA A 32 0.42 4.51 -6.96
C ALA A 32 -1.10 4.29 -6.85
N ALA A 33 -1.57 3.87 -5.68
CA ALA A 33 -2.99 3.69 -5.39
C ALA A 33 -3.73 5.04 -5.43
N GLY A 34 -3.20 6.07 -4.77
CA GLY A 34 -3.78 7.42 -4.81
C GLY A 34 -3.87 7.98 -6.22
N MET A 35 -2.81 7.84 -7.02
CA MET A 35 -2.80 8.24 -8.44
C MET A 35 -3.83 7.48 -9.28
N ALA A 36 -4.08 6.20 -8.97
CA ALA A 36 -5.10 5.41 -9.64
C ALA A 36 -6.51 5.87 -9.25
N PHE A 37 -6.77 6.09 -7.96
CA PHE A 37 -8.08 6.54 -7.47
C PHE A 37 -8.43 7.95 -7.89
N ARG A 38 -7.44 8.84 -8.02
CA ARG A 38 -7.66 10.21 -8.51
C ARG A 38 -8.33 10.24 -9.89
N LYS A 39 -8.07 9.25 -10.75
CA LYS A 39 -8.73 9.13 -12.07
C LYS A 39 -10.24 8.83 -11.95
N MET A 40 -10.70 8.40 -10.79
CA MET A 40 -12.10 8.07 -10.49
C MET A 40 -12.85 9.23 -9.81
N GLY A 41 -12.18 10.35 -9.50
CA GLY A 41 -12.76 11.53 -8.85
C GLY A 41 -12.37 11.66 -7.38
N ALA A 42 -13.18 12.40 -6.60
CA ALA A 42 -12.95 12.57 -5.16
C ALA A 42 -13.07 11.21 -4.44
N CYS A 43 -11.98 10.74 -3.85
CA CYS A 43 -11.89 9.43 -3.23
C CYS A 43 -11.67 9.57 -1.72
N ARG A 44 -12.47 8.86 -0.92
CA ARG A 44 -12.25 8.67 0.51
C ARG A 44 -11.59 7.31 0.72
N ILE A 45 -10.50 7.26 1.47
CA ILE A 45 -9.70 6.06 1.69
C ILE A 45 -9.75 5.71 3.17
N LEU A 46 -10.07 4.47 3.49
CA LEU A 46 -10.02 3.92 4.84
C LEU A 46 -8.82 2.98 4.92
N VAL A 47 -7.88 3.29 5.82
CA VAL A 47 -6.74 2.42 6.12
C VAL A 47 -7.05 1.66 7.41
N GLY A 48 -6.87 0.35 7.37
CA GLY A 48 -7.01 -0.53 8.53
C GLY A 48 -5.76 -1.37 8.70
N LYS A 49 -5.36 -1.60 9.94
CA LYS A 49 -4.23 -2.47 10.30
C LYS A 49 -4.63 -3.53 11.32
N ASP A 50 -3.80 -4.55 11.44
CA ASP A 50 -3.89 -5.54 12.50
C ASP A 50 -3.07 -5.11 13.74
N THR A 51 -2.88 -6.04 14.67
CA THR A 51 -2.13 -5.83 15.91
C THR A 51 -0.62 -6.04 15.78
N ARG A 52 -0.09 -6.31 14.57
CA ARG A 52 1.35 -6.53 14.40
C ARG A 52 2.12 -5.25 14.65
N ILE A 53 3.27 -5.36 15.29
CA ILE A 53 4.16 -4.21 15.55
C ILE A 53 4.61 -3.51 14.26
N SER A 54 4.82 -4.27 13.18
CA SER A 54 5.13 -3.71 11.85
C SER A 54 3.97 -2.94 11.21
N GLY A 55 2.75 -3.11 11.72
CA GLY A 55 1.54 -2.46 11.22
C GLY A 55 1.64 -0.95 11.27
N TYR A 56 2.14 -0.37 12.37
CA TYR A 56 2.32 1.08 12.49
C TYR A 56 3.23 1.66 11.40
N MET A 57 4.34 0.98 11.11
CA MET A 57 5.30 1.41 10.10
C MET A 57 4.68 1.40 8.70
N PHE A 58 3.92 0.35 8.38
CA PHE A 58 3.29 0.24 7.06
C PHE A 58 2.07 1.13 6.90
N GLU A 59 1.28 1.32 7.97
CA GLU A 59 0.20 2.29 8.03
C GLU A 59 0.73 3.69 7.71
N SER A 60 1.72 4.17 8.46
CA SER A 60 2.30 5.50 8.22
C SER A 60 2.94 5.64 6.83
N ALA A 61 3.66 4.61 6.35
CA ALA A 61 4.23 4.64 5.01
C ALA A 61 3.16 4.70 3.91
N LEU A 62 2.08 3.92 4.06
CA LEU A 62 0.98 3.90 3.11
C LEU A 62 0.22 5.23 3.10
N GLU A 63 -0.09 5.78 4.27
CA GLU A 63 -0.74 7.08 4.45
C GLU A 63 0.09 8.22 3.86
N ALA A 64 1.42 8.21 4.06
CA ALA A 64 2.31 9.19 3.46
C ALA A 64 2.28 9.11 1.92
N GLY A 65 2.28 7.90 1.37
CA GLY A 65 2.20 7.67 -0.07
C GLY A 65 0.88 8.16 -0.66
N LEU A 66 -0.22 7.81 -0.01
CA LEU A 66 -1.57 8.26 -0.37
C LEU A 66 -1.67 9.79 -0.33
N SER A 67 -1.21 10.42 0.76
CA SER A 67 -1.24 11.88 0.94
C SER A 67 -0.39 12.61 -0.11
N ALA A 68 0.74 12.02 -0.52
CA ALA A 68 1.60 12.58 -1.56
C ALA A 68 0.99 12.50 -2.97
N ALA A 69 -0.01 11.64 -3.20
CA ALA A 69 -0.71 11.56 -4.48
C ALA A 69 -1.76 12.67 -4.69
N GLY A 70 -2.17 13.33 -3.60
CA GLY A 70 -3.23 14.34 -3.56
C GLY A 70 -4.62 13.74 -3.48
#